data_AF-A0A4X2KSZ9-F1
#
_entry.id   AF-A0A4X2KSZ9-F1
#
_cell.length_a   1.000
_cell.length_b   1.000
_cell.length_c   1.000
_cell.angle_alpha   90.00
_cell.angle_beta   90.00
_cell.angle_gamma   90.00
#
_symmetry.space_group_name_H-M   'P 1'
#
loop_
_entity.id
_entity.type
_entity.pdbx_description
1 polymer ?
#
loop_
_entity_poly.entity_id
_entity_poly.type
_entity_poly.pdbx_seq_one_letter_code
_entity_poly.pdbx_strand_id
1 'polypeptide(L)'
;MHSRTRVPFSQPAFSSPAAWDTAGRRPELGLPQGRRLGPGASQEEPSLESSGAGHPTQEHMAGFTVIAPDQIRRDKITRIAKKELEDLEKWKQQQRSRPIHTKPNKLGGNQSEAEARKKQQCQLLQSKYQQKLKREECIRMQKEVEEAKLQAIKAIQREKGELLEFKRQWQEEERTKAHQREQRRVNNAFLDRIEGKSQPSGLHQFGGFGNMNCGKGWGI
;
A
#
# COMPACT_ATOMS: atom_id res chain seq x y z
N MET A 1 -32.11 -12.46 33.43
CA MET A 1 -31.98 -12.88 32.02
C MET A 1 -31.40 -11.70 31.25
N HIS A 2 -30.12 -11.76 30.86
CA HIS A 2 -29.49 -10.69 30.11
C HIS A 2 -28.96 -11.27 28.80
N SER A 3 -29.66 -10.98 27.72
CA SER A 3 -29.35 -11.39 26.35
C SER A 3 -28.12 -10.67 25.85
N ARG A 4 -27.12 -11.44 25.39
CA ARG A 4 -25.87 -10.95 24.83
C ARG A 4 -26.06 -10.67 23.34
N THR A 5 -26.21 -9.41 22.97
CA THR A 5 -26.29 -9.01 21.55
C THR A 5 -24.89 -9.01 20.94
N ARG A 6 -24.67 -9.88 19.95
CA ARG A 6 -23.43 -10.01 19.19
C ARG A 6 -23.48 -9.03 18.00
N VAL A 7 -22.61 -8.03 17.99
CA VAL A 7 -22.49 -7.09 16.86
C VAL A 7 -21.49 -7.69 15.86
N PRO A 8 -21.80 -7.79 14.55
CA PRO A 8 -20.85 -8.31 13.58
C PRO A 8 -19.75 -7.27 13.31
N PHE A 9 -18.53 -7.79 13.24
CA PHE A 9 -17.30 -7.07 12.92
C PHE A 9 -17.28 -6.71 11.43
N SER A 10 -17.51 -5.43 11.11
CA SER A 10 -17.34 -4.89 9.76
C SER A 10 -15.87 -4.53 9.53
N GLN A 11 -15.23 -5.19 8.57
CA GLN A 11 -13.88 -4.84 8.11
C GLN A 11 -13.90 -3.50 7.35
N PRO A 12 -12.88 -2.64 7.49
CA PRO A 12 -12.73 -1.48 6.61
C PRO A 12 -12.23 -1.92 5.24
N ALA A 13 -13.03 -1.71 4.21
CA ALA A 13 -12.61 -1.83 2.81
C ALA A 13 -11.51 -0.79 2.52
N PHE A 14 -10.32 -1.28 2.15
CA PHE A 14 -9.21 -0.46 1.72
C PHE A 14 -9.48 -0.02 0.27
N SER A 15 -10.01 1.18 0.07
CA SER A 15 -10.12 1.77 -1.26
C SER A 15 -8.78 2.42 -1.63
N SER A 16 -8.01 1.76 -2.50
CA SER A 16 -6.86 2.39 -3.17
C SER A 16 -7.34 3.58 -4.02
N PRO A 17 -6.66 4.74 -3.98
CA PRO A 17 -6.89 5.77 -4.98
C PRO A 17 -6.24 5.33 -6.29
N ALA A 18 -7.06 5.24 -7.34
CA ALA A 18 -6.61 4.99 -8.70
C ALA A 18 -5.59 6.05 -9.14
N ALA A 19 -4.48 5.58 -9.72
CA ALA A 19 -3.47 6.37 -10.38
C ALA A 19 -4.12 7.20 -11.50
N TRP A 20 -3.90 8.52 -11.48
CA TRP A 20 -4.25 9.41 -12.57
C TRP A 20 -3.15 9.31 -13.63
N ASP A 21 -3.18 8.25 -14.43
CA ASP A 21 -2.50 8.26 -15.72
C ASP A 21 -3.55 8.50 -16.80
N THR A 22 -3.60 9.73 -17.31
CA THR A 22 -4.17 10.00 -18.63
C THR A 22 -3.48 11.20 -19.25
N ALA A 23 -2.27 10.94 -19.75
CA ALA A 23 -1.69 11.73 -20.81
C ALA A 23 -2.54 11.58 -22.09
N GLY A 24 -2.88 12.69 -22.73
CA GLY A 24 -3.12 12.75 -24.18
C GLY A 24 -4.39 12.10 -24.73
N ARG A 25 -5.52 12.80 -24.65
CA ARG A 25 -6.64 12.64 -25.61
C ARG A 25 -7.13 14.03 -26.04
N ARG A 26 -6.51 14.54 -27.09
CA ARG A 26 -7.01 15.62 -27.93
C ARG A 26 -8.21 15.08 -28.73
N PRO A 27 -9.42 15.67 -28.68
CA PRO A 27 -10.44 15.38 -29.68
C PRO A 27 -10.00 16.05 -30.99
N GLU A 28 -9.49 15.24 -31.91
CA GLU A 28 -9.29 15.61 -33.32
C GLU A 28 -10.63 16.07 -33.90
N LEU A 29 -10.72 17.35 -34.26
CA LEU A 29 -11.81 17.89 -35.07
C LEU A 29 -11.68 17.28 -36.46
N GLY A 30 -12.67 16.49 -36.86
CA GLY A 30 -12.71 15.83 -38.15
C GLY A 30 -12.53 16.83 -39.30
N LEU A 31 -11.48 16.64 -40.09
CA LEU A 31 -11.45 17.11 -41.48
C LEU A 31 -12.51 16.35 -42.27
N PRO A 32 -13.40 17.00 -43.03
CA PRO A 32 -14.26 16.29 -43.97
C PRO A 32 -13.41 15.73 -45.12
N GLN A 33 -13.47 14.41 -45.27
CA GLN A 33 -12.93 13.64 -46.38
C GLN A 33 -13.36 14.23 -47.73
N GLY A 34 -12.38 14.49 -48.59
CA GLY A 34 -12.62 14.70 -50.01
C GLY A 34 -13.19 13.44 -50.64
N ARG A 35 -14.42 13.53 -51.17
CA ARG A 35 -15.03 12.49 -52.00
C ARG A 35 -14.97 12.95 -53.45
N ARG A 36 -14.01 12.40 -54.20
CA ARG A 36 -13.96 12.52 -55.66
C ARG A 36 -14.59 11.26 -56.25
N LEU A 37 -15.80 11.38 -56.79
CA LEU A 37 -16.35 10.51 -57.84
C LEU A 37 -17.33 11.38 -58.66
N GLY A 38 -17.04 11.56 -59.95
CA GLY A 38 -18.07 11.82 -60.96
C GLY A 38 -18.24 10.55 -61.82
N PRO A 39 -18.94 10.58 -62.97
CA PRO A 39 -19.89 11.58 -63.48
C PRO A 39 -21.25 10.95 -63.88
N GLY A 40 -22.29 11.75 -64.13
CA GLY A 40 -23.43 11.30 -64.95
C GLY A 40 -24.76 12.00 -64.73
N ALA A 41 -25.13 12.83 -65.72
CA ALA A 41 -26.50 13.16 -66.20
C ALA A 41 -27.48 13.86 -65.24
N SER A 42 -28.33 14.82 -65.62
CA SER A 42 -28.59 15.68 -66.79
C SER A 42 -29.73 16.60 -66.33
N GLN A 43 -29.71 17.89 -66.65
CA GLN A 43 -30.86 18.78 -66.93
C GLN A 43 -30.32 20.21 -66.98
N GLU A 44 -30.03 20.72 -68.16
CA GLU A 44 -30.95 21.38 -69.11
C GLU A 44 -30.73 22.90 -69.08
N GLU A 45 -30.03 23.32 -70.13
CA GLU A 45 -29.88 24.66 -70.65
C GLU A 45 -31.24 25.34 -70.90
N PRO A 46 -31.33 26.67 -70.73
CA PRO A 46 -32.01 27.52 -71.67
C PRO A 46 -30.97 28.25 -72.51
N SER A 47 -30.87 27.81 -73.76
CA SER A 47 -30.05 28.39 -74.82
C SER A 47 -30.65 29.70 -75.35
N LEU A 48 -29.75 30.54 -75.88
CA LEU A 48 -29.96 31.66 -76.83
C LEU A 48 -30.64 32.89 -76.22
N GLU A 49 -30.17 34.13 -76.38
CA GLU A 49 -29.22 34.75 -77.31
C GLU A 49 -28.97 36.18 -76.78
N SER A 50 -27.73 36.67 -76.84
CA SER A 50 -27.48 38.08 -77.20
C SER A 50 -25.99 38.29 -77.40
N SER A 51 -25.61 38.39 -78.67
CA SER A 51 -24.40 39.01 -79.17
C SER A 51 -24.02 40.26 -78.37
N GLY A 52 -22.75 40.38 -77.99
CA GLY A 52 -22.28 41.58 -77.31
C GLY A 52 -20.89 41.48 -76.72
N ALA A 53 -19.88 41.56 -77.60
CA ALA A 53 -18.60 42.23 -77.41
C ALA A 53 -17.79 41.99 -76.10
N GLY A 54 -16.59 41.45 -76.29
CA GLY A 54 -15.43 41.78 -75.46
C GLY A 54 -14.82 40.63 -74.67
N HIS A 55 -14.03 39.79 -75.34
CA HIS A 55 -12.94 39.09 -74.66
C HIS A 55 -11.99 40.16 -74.10
N PRO A 56 -11.72 40.25 -72.78
CA PRO A 56 -10.66 41.14 -72.32
C PRO A 56 -9.35 40.58 -72.86
N THR A 57 -8.56 41.45 -73.48
CA THR A 57 -7.28 41.13 -74.13
C THR A 57 -6.46 40.19 -73.26
N GLN A 58 -6.39 38.91 -73.66
CA GLN A 58 -5.64 37.88 -72.95
C GLN A 58 -4.22 37.91 -73.50
N GLU A 59 -3.32 38.61 -72.81
CA GLU A 59 -1.91 38.62 -73.19
C GLU A 59 -1.26 37.28 -72.82
N HIS A 60 -0.69 36.62 -73.84
CA HIS A 60 0.05 35.37 -73.70
C HIS A 60 1.54 35.68 -73.60
N MET A 61 2.10 35.59 -72.39
CA MET A 61 3.55 35.68 -72.17
C MET A 61 4.06 34.29 -71.80
N ALA A 62 4.98 33.73 -72.60
CA ALA A 62 5.78 32.53 -72.32
C ALA A 62 5.04 31.39 -71.56
N GLY A 63 3.86 30.99 -72.04
CA GLY A 63 3.13 29.81 -71.54
C GLY A 63 2.06 30.06 -70.46
N PHE A 64 1.86 31.29 -69.99
CA PHE A 64 0.75 31.65 -69.09
C PHE A 64 -0.14 32.75 -69.68
N THR A 65 -1.43 32.72 -69.36
CA THR A 65 -2.37 33.78 -69.71
C THR A 65 -2.59 34.70 -68.52
N VAL A 66 -2.33 36.00 -68.70
CA VAL A 66 -2.63 37.00 -67.67
C VAL A 66 -4.07 37.48 -67.85
N ILE A 67 -4.96 37.11 -66.93
CA ILE A 67 -6.34 37.59 -66.90
C ILE A 67 -6.37 38.92 -66.14
N ALA A 68 -6.72 40.00 -66.82
CA ALA A 68 -6.82 41.33 -66.21
C ALA A 68 -7.86 41.34 -65.07
N PRO A 69 -7.60 42.03 -63.95
CA PRO A 69 -8.54 42.03 -62.84
C PRO A 69 -9.86 42.71 -63.18
N ASP A 70 -10.94 41.95 -63.08
CA ASP A 70 -12.30 42.46 -63.22
C ASP A 70 -12.65 43.36 -62.04
N GLN A 71 -12.77 44.66 -62.32
CA GLN A 71 -13.00 45.69 -61.33
C GLN A 71 -14.38 45.57 -60.67
N ILE A 72 -15.42 45.13 -61.40
CA ILE A 72 -16.78 44.96 -60.86
C ILE A 72 -16.79 43.83 -59.85
N ARG A 73 -16.17 42.69 -60.20
CA ARG A 73 -16.03 41.55 -59.31
C ARG A 73 -15.18 41.90 -58.09
N ARG A 74 -14.09 42.65 -58.26
CA ARG A 74 -13.24 43.12 -57.16
C ARG A 74 -14.00 44.04 -56.19
N ASP A 75 -14.74 45.01 -56.70
CA ASP A 75 -15.53 45.92 -55.87
C ASP A 75 -16.65 45.17 -55.13
N LYS A 76 -17.28 44.20 -55.79
CA LYS A 76 -18.25 43.29 -55.16
C LYS A 76 -17.63 42.51 -54.01
N ILE A 77 -16.46 41.90 -54.22
CA ILE A 77 -15.73 41.16 -53.18
C ILE A 77 -15.36 42.09 -52.02
N THR A 78 -14.89 43.30 -52.33
CA THR A 78 -14.51 44.30 -51.31
C THR A 78 -15.71 44.73 -50.48
N ARG A 79 -16.87 44.96 -51.11
CA ARG A 79 -18.12 45.31 -50.40
C ARG A 79 -18.61 44.18 -49.52
N ILE A 80 -18.59 42.94 -50.01
CA ILE A 80 -18.99 41.77 -49.23
C ILE A 80 -18.07 41.61 -48.02
N ALA A 81 -16.75 41.68 -48.22
CA ALA A 81 -15.78 41.55 -47.14
C ALA A 81 -15.96 42.63 -46.06
N LYS A 82 -16.22 43.88 -46.45
CA LYS A 82 -16.52 44.97 -45.52
C LYS A 82 -17.79 44.71 -44.71
N LYS A 83 -18.86 44.29 -45.39
CA LYS A 83 -20.14 43.98 -44.75
C LYS A 83 -20.02 42.81 -43.78
N GLU A 84 -19.35 41.73 -44.17
CA GLU A 84 -19.11 40.57 -43.32
C GLU A 84 -18.31 40.92 -42.06
N LEU A 85 -17.33 41.84 -42.18
CA LEU A 85 -16.57 42.32 -41.03
C LEU A 85 -17.45 43.07 -40.03
N GLU A 86 -18.34 43.94 -40.51
CA GLU A 86 -19.30 44.67 -39.68
C GLU A 86 -20.32 43.72 -39.02
N ASP A 87 -20.84 42.75 -39.78
CA ASP A 87 -21.80 41.77 -39.27
C ASP A 87 -21.16 40.88 -38.18
N LEU A 88 -19.89 40.52 -38.33
CA LEU A 88 -19.11 39.77 -37.33
C LEU A 88 -18.88 40.61 -36.07
N GLU A 89 -18.59 41.90 -36.21
CA GLU A 89 -18.43 42.79 -35.07
C GLU A 89 -19.74 42.94 -34.29
N LYS A 90 -20.88 43.12 -34.98
CA LYS A 90 -22.20 43.15 -34.35
C LYS A 90 -22.53 41.83 -33.67
N TRP A 91 -22.25 40.69 -34.29
CA TRP A 91 -22.44 39.38 -33.66
C TRP A 91 -21.60 39.23 -32.39
N LYS A 92 -20.33 39.65 -32.42
CA LYS A 92 -19.47 39.66 -31.23
C LYS A 92 -20.03 40.57 -30.13
N GLN A 93 -20.50 41.75 -30.46
CA GLN A 93 -21.12 42.67 -29.50
C GLN A 93 -22.42 42.11 -28.93
N GLN A 94 -23.24 41.46 -29.76
CA GLN A 94 -24.48 40.80 -29.35
C GLN A 94 -24.22 39.61 -28.42
N GLN A 95 -23.18 38.82 -28.71
CA GLN A 95 -22.77 37.66 -27.91
C GLN A 95 -21.91 38.03 -26.69
N ARG A 96 -21.46 39.29 -26.61
CA ARG A 96 -20.67 39.75 -25.48
C ARG A 96 -21.56 39.78 -24.25
N SER A 97 -21.24 38.95 -23.26
CA SER A 97 -21.88 39.02 -21.94
C SER A 97 -21.76 40.44 -21.39
N ARG A 98 -22.88 41.03 -20.96
CA ARG A 98 -22.87 42.38 -20.38
C ARG A 98 -21.97 42.40 -19.13
N PRO A 99 -21.13 43.43 -18.96
CA PRO A 99 -20.35 43.58 -17.75
C PRO A 99 -21.28 43.59 -16.54
N ILE A 100 -21.12 42.62 -15.66
CA ILE A 100 -21.95 42.48 -14.47
C ILE A 100 -21.46 43.53 -13.46
N HIS A 101 -22.24 44.58 -13.25
CA HIS A 101 -21.97 45.62 -12.24
C HIS A 101 -22.82 45.39 -10.97
N THR A 102 -22.84 44.16 -10.47
CA THR A 102 -23.43 43.84 -9.16
C THR A 102 -22.34 43.82 -8.12
N LYS A 103 -22.58 44.47 -6.98
CA LYS A 103 -21.68 44.36 -5.82
C LYS A 103 -21.64 42.90 -5.37
N PRO A 104 -20.45 42.31 -5.09
CA PRO A 104 -20.35 40.93 -4.64
C PRO A 104 -21.17 40.74 -3.37
N ASN A 105 -22.21 39.92 -3.43
CA ASN A 105 -22.95 39.51 -2.25
C ASN A 105 -22.15 38.40 -1.55
N LYS A 106 -21.95 38.50 -0.24
CA LYS A 106 -21.39 37.41 0.56
C LYS A 106 -22.42 36.29 0.63
N LEU A 107 -22.36 35.35 -0.31
CA LEU A 107 -23.17 34.14 -0.30
C LEU A 107 -22.37 33.03 0.41
N GLY A 108 -22.84 32.66 1.59
CA GLY A 108 -22.45 31.44 2.30
C GLY A 108 -21.65 31.64 3.60
N GLY A 109 -22.02 30.83 4.61
CA GLY A 109 -21.26 30.54 5.83
C GLY A 109 -21.05 31.70 6.81
N ASN A 110 -21.51 31.55 8.06
CA ASN A 110 -21.22 32.52 9.13
C ASN A 110 -19.76 32.49 9.61
N GLN A 111 -18.92 31.61 9.03
CA GLN A 111 -17.52 31.44 9.43
C GLN A 111 -16.60 32.16 8.44
N SER A 112 -15.68 32.95 8.98
CA SER A 112 -14.57 33.49 8.21
C SER A 112 -13.61 32.36 7.80
N GLU A 113 -12.96 32.49 6.64
CA GLU A 113 -11.96 31.52 6.15
C GLU A 113 -10.88 31.24 7.22
N ALA A 114 -10.42 32.28 7.91
CA ALA A 114 -9.41 32.17 8.95
C ALA A 114 -9.88 31.29 10.13
N GLU A 115 -11.15 31.39 10.50
CA GLU A 115 -11.76 30.58 11.56
C GLU A 115 -11.85 29.11 11.14
N ALA A 116 -12.27 28.85 9.89
CA ALA A 116 -12.31 27.51 9.33
C ALA A 116 -10.91 26.86 9.30
N ARG A 117 -9.88 27.62 8.89
CA ARG A 117 -8.48 27.14 8.89
C ARG A 117 -7.96 26.87 10.30
N LYS A 118 -8.22 27.78 11.25
CA LYS A 118 -7.84 27.56 12.66
C LYS A 118 -8.51 26.31 13.23
N LYS A 119 -9.80 26.13 12.97
CA LYS A 119 -10.56 24.96 13.41
C LYS A 119 -9.98 23.66 12.82
N GLN A 120 -9.66 23.66 11.52
CA GLN A 120 -9.01 22.53 10.87
C GLN A 120 -7.65 22.20 11.52
N GLN A 121 -6.81 23.21 11.79
CA GLN A 121 -5.54 23.02 12.48
C GLN A 121 -5.72 22.43 13.89
N CYS A 122 -6.65 22.98 14.68
CA CYS A 122 -6.93 22.48 16.02
C CYS A 122 -7.43 21.03 16.00
N GLN A 123 -8.31 20.66 15.06
CA GLN A 123 -8.78 19.29 14.91
C GLN A 123 -7.65 18.32 14.58
N LEU A 124 -6.75 18.72 13.68
CA LEU A 124 -5.59 17.91 13.29
C LEU A 124 -4.66 17.66 14.48
N LEU A 125 -4.42 18.69 15.30
CA LEU A 125 -3.62 18.57 16.51
C LEU A 125 -4.27 17.66 17.56
N GLN A 126 -5.58 17.80 17.77
CA GLN A 126 -6.34 16.97 18.71
C GLN A 126 -6.32 15.49 18.29
N SER A 127 -6.58 15.21 17.01
CA SER A 127 -6.53 13.85 16.47
C SER A 127 -5.14 13.23 16.60
N LYS A 128 -4.09 13.99 16.25
CA LYS A 128 -2.69 13.55 16.40
C LYS A 128 -2.37 13.21 17.86
N TYR A 129 -2.82 14.03 18.81
CA TYR A 129 -2.59 13.79 20.22
C TYR A 129 -3.32 12.54 20.73
N GLN A 130 -4.60 12.37 20.38
CA GLN A 130 -5.36 11.17 20.73
C GLN A 130 -4.76 9.89 20.14
N GLN A 131 -4.26 9.97 18.90
CA GLN A 131 -3.58 8.84 18.27
C GLN A 131 -2.29 8.49 19.02
N LYS A 132 -1.52 9.48 19.47
CA LYS A 132 -0.30 9.26 20.27
C LYS A 132 -0.62 8.55 21.59
N LEU A 133 -1.62 9.02 22.32
CA LEU A 133 -2.05 8.37 23.58
C LEU A 133 -2.44 6.91 23.36
N LYS A 134 -3.27 6.62 22.36
CA LYS A 134 -3.68 5.24 22.05
C LYS A 134 -2.50 4.33 21.69
N ARG A 135 -1.50 4.86 20.99
CA ARG A 135 -0.28 4.11 20.66
C ARG A 135 0.53 3.80 21.91
N GLU A 136 0.74 4.79 22.77
CA GLU A 136 1.48 4.62 24.03
C GLU A 136 0.79 3.63 24.97
N GLU A 137 -0.53 3.71 25.10
CA GLU A 137 -1.33 2.75 25.87
C GLU A 137 -1.22 1.33 25.31
N CYS A 138 -1.34 1.17 23.98
CA CYS A 138 -1.19 -0.14 23.33
C CYS A 138 0.21 -0.73 23.60
N ILE A 139 1.26 0.08 23.45
CA ILE A 139 2.64 -0.34 23.73
C ILE A 139 2.82 -0.71 25.21
N ARG A 140 2.24 0.06 26.13
CA ARG A 140 2.32 -0.21 27.57
C ARG A 140 1.66 -1.56 27.90
N MET A 141 0.44 -1.80 27.41
CA MET A 141 -0.27 -3.07 27.61
C MET A 141 0.51 -4.25 27.03
N GLN A 142 1.11 -4.10 25.84
CA GLN A 142 1.94 -5.17 25.25
C GLN A 142 3.15 -5.50 26.12
N LYS A 143 3.83 -4.48 26.64
CA LYS A 143 4.98 -4.66 27.55
C LYS A 143 4.59 -5.38 28.83
N GLU A 144 3.48 -5.00 29.46
CA GLU A 144 2.99 -5.64 30.69
C GLU A 144 2.69 -7.13 30.45
N VAL A 145 2.08 -7.46 29.30
CA VAL A 145 1.79 -8.85 28.92
C VAL A 145 3.08 -9.64 28.65
N GLU A 146 4.05 -9.06 27.97
CA GLU A 146 5.36 -9.69 27.73
C GLU A 146 6.14 -9.89 29.03
N GLU A 147 6.11 -8.90 29.92
CA GLU A 147 6.75 -8.99 31.22
C GLU A 147 6.12 -10.10 32.07
N ALA A 148 4.80 -10.18 32.14
CA ALA A 148 4.10 -11.23 32.85
C ALA A 148 4.47 -12.63 32.31
N LYS A 149 4.60 -12.79 30.98
CA LYS A 149 5.08 -14.04 30.38
C LYS A 149 6.51 -14.37 30.78
N LEU A 150 7.40 -13.38 30.75
CA LEU A 150 8.80 -13.58 31.17
C LEU A 150 8.89 -13.96 32.65
N GLN A 151 8.07 -13.34 33.50
CA GLN A 151 8.01 -13.68 34.92
C GLN A 151 7.50 -15.12 35.14
N ALA A 152 6.46 -15.53 34.41
CA ALA A 152 5.95 -16.90 34.46
C ALA A 152 7.00 -17.93 34.02
N ILE A 153 7.69 -17.68 32.91
CA ILE A 153 8.77 -18.56 32.42
C ILE A 153 9.91 -18.65 33.45
N LYS A 154 10.29 -17.51 34.07
CA LYS A 154 11.30 -17.49 35.13
C LYS A 154 10.85 -18.29 36.36
N ALA A 155 9.59 -18.19 36.77
CA ALA A 155 9.05 -18.96 37.89
C ALA A 155 9.11 -20.46 37.61
N ILE A 156 8.62 -20.90 36.44
CA ILE A 156 8.68 -22.30 36.00
C ILE A 156 10.12 -22.82 36.01
N GLN A 157 11.08 -22.01 35.53
CA GLN A 157 12.48 -22.41 35.50
C GLN A 157 13.08 -22.54 36.92
N ARG A 158 12.68 -21.67 37.86
CA ARG A 158 13.09 -21.78 39.26
C ARG A 158 12.54 -23.04 39.92
N GLU A 159 11.25 -23.30 39.78
CA GLU A 159 10.60 -24.51 40.30
C GLU A 159 11.26 -25.78 39.74
N LYS A 160 11.56 -25.79 38.43
CA LYS A 160 12.31 -26.88 37.80
C LYS A 160 13.71 -27.04 38.41
N GLY A 161 14.39 -25.94 38.71
CA GLY A 161 15.67 -25.95 39.41
C GLY A 161 15.56 -26.57 40.79
N GLU A 162 14.62 -26.09 41.61
CA GLU A 162 14.38 -26.60 42.97
C GLU A 162 14.07 -28.10 42.97
N LEU A 163 13.24 -28.57 42.03
CA LEU A 163 12.93 -29.99 41.89
C LEU A 163 14.16 -30.84 41.53
N LEU A 164 15.05 -30.31 40.67
CA LEU A 164 16.29 -30.99 40.30
C LEU A 164 17.28 -31.05 41.47
N GLU A 165 17.41 -29.96 42.24
CA GLU A 165 18.21 -29.90 43.46
C GLU A 165 17.74 -30.92 44.49
N PHE A 166 16.43 -30.97 44.75
CA PHE A 166 15.83 -31.93 45.67
C PHE A 166 16.10 -33.38 45.25
N LYS A 167 15.96 -33.69 43.95
CA LYS A 167 16.26 -35.02 43.42
C LYS A 167 17.74 -35.37 43.57
N ARG A 168 18.66 -34.41 43.36
CA ARG A 168 20.10 -34.64 43.56
C ARG A 168 20.41 -34.92 45.03
N GLN A 169 19.86 -34.13 45.94
CA GLN A 169 20.04 -34.32 47.38
C GLN A 169 19.59 -35.72 47.81
N TRP A 170 18.43 -36.18 47.35
CA TRP A 170 17.96 -37.55 47.61
C TRP A 170 18.92 -38.63 47.11
N GLN A 171 19.46 -38.47 45.91
CA GLN A 171 20.44 -39.43 45.39
C GLN A 171 21.73 -39.42 46.19
N GLU A 172 22.20 -38.25 46.62
CA GLU A 172 23.40 -38.11 47.43
C GLU A 172 23.21 -38.69 48.84
N GLU A 173 22.04 -38.51 49.45
CA GLU A 173 21.67 -39.18 50.69
C GLU A 173 21.65 -40.70 50.55
N GLU A 174 21.11 -41.24 49.46
CA GLU A 174 21.13 -42.68 49.21
C GLU A 174 22.56 -43.21 49.01
N ARG A 175 23.40 -42.46 48.29
CA ARG A 175 24.82 -42.80 48.11
C ARG A 175 25.59 -42.78 49.43
N THR A 176 25.37 -41.76 50.26
CA THR A 176 26.02 -41.65 51.57
C THR A 176 25.53 -42.74 52.53
N LYS A 177 24.22 -43.06 52.56
CA LYS A 177 23.67 -44.20 53.33
C LYS A 177 24.25 -45.53 52.86
N ALA A 178 24.32 -45.77 51.55
CA ALA A 178 24.93 -46.99 51.00
C ALA A 178 26.40 -47.10 51.39
N HIS A 179 27.17 -46.02 51.28
CA HIS A 179 28.56 -45.98 51.72
C HIS A 179 28.69 -46.25 53.22
N GLN A 180 27.84 -45.65 54.05
CA GLN A 180 27.83 -45.90 55.50
C GLN A 180 27.46 -47.36 55.83
N ARG A 181 26.50 -47.97 55.14
CA ARG A 181 26.16 -49.39 55.31
C ARG A 181 27.36 -50.28 54.98
N GLU A 182 28.05 -49.99 53.89
CA GLU A 182 29.26 -50.73 53.50
C GLU A 182 30.40 -50.55 54.50
N GLN A 183 30.63 -49.33 54.98
CA GLN A 183 31.60 -49.06 56.05
C GLN A 183 31.28 -49.86 57.31
N ARG A 184 30.02 -49.90 57.74
CA ARG A 184 29.59 -50.73 58.87
C ARG A 184 29.81 -52.22 58.61
N ARG A 185 29.49 -52.70 57.40
CA ARG A 185 29.69 -54.10 57.01
C ARG A 185 31.16 -54.50 57.11
N VAL A 186 32.06 -53.70 56.54
CA VAL A 186 33.50 -53.95 56.57
C VAL A 186 34.06 -53.83 57.99
N ASN A 187 33.62 -52.83 58.76
CA ASN A 187 34.04 -52.65 60.15
C ASN A 187 33.62 -53.85 61.02
N ASN A 188 32.36 -54.28 60.93
CA ASN A 188 31.87 -55.45 61.66
C ASN A 188 32.62 -56.73 61.24
N ALA A 189 32.84 -56.94 59.95
CA ALA A 189 33.61 -58.09 59.46
C ALA A 189 35.07 -58.08 59.98
N PHE A 190 35.66 -56.89 60.14
CA PHE A 190 36.98 -56.74 60.75
C PHE A 190 36.97 -57.10 62.25
N LEU A 191 35.95 -56.66 63.00
CA LEU A 191 35.79 -57.01 64.43
C LEU A 191 35.56 -58.51 64.63
N ASP A 192 34.71 -59.15 63.82
CA ASP A 192 34.47 -60.60 63.86
C ASP A 192 35.73 -61.44 63.61
N ARG A 193 36.69 -60.88 62.86
CA ARG A 193 38.01 -61.49 62.62
C ARG A 193 38.93 -61.39 63.84
N ILE A 194 38.83 -60.31 64.62
CA ILE A 194 39.59 -60.12 65.86
C ILE A 194 39.01 -60.97 66.99
N GLU A 195 37.68 -61.04 67.10
CA GLU A 195 36.99 -61.77 68.16
C GLU A 195 36.93 -63.30 67.92
N GLY A 196 37.50 -63.79 66.82
CA GLY A 196 37.57 -65.23 66.49
C GLY A 196 36.22 -65.86 66.13
N LYS A 197 35.18 -65.04 65.88
CA LYS A 197 33.82 -65.48 65.55
C LYS A 197 33.63 -65.88 64.09
N SER A 198 34.59 -65.53 63.22
CA SER A 198 34.65 -65.98 61.83
C SER A 198 35.62 -67.16 61.68
N GLN A 199 35.16 -68.24 61.03
CA GLN A 199 36.01 -69.39 60.69
C GLN A 199 37.18 -68.95 59.79
N PRO A 200 38.42 -69.44 60.00
CA PRO A 200 39.51 -69.19 59.06
C PRO A 200 39.31 -70.07 57.82
N SER A 201 38.52 -69.60 56.86
CA SER A 201 38.53 -70.18 55.51
C SER A 201 39.89 -69.89 54.90
N GLY A 202 40.76 -70.91 54.90
CA GLY A 202 42.01 -70.91 54.19
C GLY A 202 41.83 -70.78 52.67
N LEU A 203 42.99 -70.73 52.02
CA LEU A 203 43.20 -70.77 50.57
C LEU A 203 42.96 -69.45 49.82
N HIS A 204 44.07 -68.70 49.79
CA HIS A 204 44.55 -67.97 48.62
C HIS A 204 44.30 -68.80 47.34
N GLN A 205 43.29 -68.45 46.55
CA GLN A 205 43.12 -69.00 45.20
C GLN A 205 43.10 -67.85 44.19
N PHE A 206 44.30 -67.66 43.62
CA PHE A 206 44.59 -66.92 42.42
C PHE A 206 43.78 -67.51 41.25
N GLY A 207 43.22 -66.67 40.38
CA GLY A 207 42.79 -67.06 39.04
C GLY A 207 41.28 -67.09 38.81
N GLY A 208 40.77 -66.06 38.15
CA GLY A 208 39.44 -66.02 37.57
C GLY A 208 39.36 -64.98 36.47
N PHE A 209 39.66 -65.40 35.25
CA PHE A 209 39.53 -64.63 34.01
C PHE A 209 38.11 -64.05 33.87
N GLY A 210 38.02 -62.78 33.50
CA GLY A 210 36.76 -62.05 33.29
C GLY A 210 36.89 -60.97 32.23
N ASN A 211 37.15 -61.40 30.99
CA ASN A 211 36.68 -60.85 29.71
C ASN A 211 36.38 -59.33 29.61
N MET A 212 37.23 -58.62 28.86
CA MET A 212 36.92 -57.31 28.29
C MET A 212 35.75 -57.44 27.31
N ASN A 213 34.64 -56.76 27.56
CA ASN A 213 33.70 -56.48 26.48
C ASN A 213 33.06 -55.10 26.56
N CYS A 214 33.27 -54.39 25.46
CA CYS A 214 32.54 -53.25 24.91
C CYS A 214 32.43 -51.96 25.72
N GLY A 215 33.30 -51.00 25.34
CA GLY A 215 32.90 -49.61 25.28
C GLY A 215 31.63 -49.48 24.44
N LYS A 216 30.59 -48.88 25.03
CA LYS A 216 29.46 -48.34 24.31
C LYS A 216 29.58 -46.83 24.38
N GLY A 217 29.79 -46.23 23.21
CA GLY A 217 29.86 -44.80 23.03
C GLY A 217 28.58 -44.12 23.52
N TRP A 218 28.76 -43.02 24.22
CA TRP A 218 27.69 -42.06 24.45
C TRP A 218 27.79 -41.03 23.34
N GLY A 219 27.00 -41.24 22.30
CA GLY A 219 26.56 -40.19 21.40
C GLY A 219 25.11 -39.89 21.73
N ILE A 220 24.87 -38.70 22.29
CA ILE A 220 23.72 -37.78 22.12
C ILE A 220 23.97 -36.60 23.06
#